data_AF-A0A090QNS5-F1
#
_entry.id   AF-A0A090QNS5-F1
#
_cell.length_a   1.000
_cell.length_b   1.000
_cell.length_c   1.000
_cell.angle_alpha   90.00
_cell.angle_beta   90.00
_cell.angle_gamma   90.00
#
_symmetry.space_group_name_H-M   'P 1'
#
loop_
_entity.id
_entity.type
_entity.pdbx_description
1 polymer ?
#
loop_
_entity_poly.entity_id
_entity_poly.type
_entity_poly.pdbx_seq_one_letter_code
_entity_poly.pdbx_strand_id
1 'polypeptide(L)'
;MCRKRGAIAASVLLENLKVVKGEDNLTLYQFNTMTAKHYFCKTCGIYTHHQRRSNPHQFAINVACLEGVNPYELEPVRITDGINHPSDAS
;
A
#
# COMPACT_ATOMS: atom_id res chain seq x y z
N MET A 1 4.18 -7.63 -8.35
CA MET A 1 4.40 -6.21 -8.01
C MET A 1 4.75 -6.03 -6.54
N CYS A 2 3.95 -6.56 -5.62
CA CYS A 2 4.13 -6.38 -4.16
C CYS A 2 5.52 -6.80 -3.66
N ARG A 3 6.08 -7.91 -4.16
CA ARG A 3 7.45 -8.34 -3.81
C ARG A 3 8.52 -7.30 -4.15
N LYS A 4 8.39 -6.61 -5.29
CA LYS A 4 9.35 -5.56 -5.72
C LYS A 4 9.29 -4.32 -4.82
N ARG A 5 8.13 -4.07 -4.20
CA ARG A 5 7.94 -2.93 -3.30
C ARG A 5 8.52 -3.17 -1.91
N GLY A 6 8.45 -4.41 -1.40
CA GLY A 6 9.10 -4.79 -0.13
C GLY A 6 8.57 -4.07 1.12
N ALA A 7 7.35 -3.52 1.09
CA ALA A 7 6.79 -2.76 2.20
C ALA A 7 5.90 -3.64 3.09
N ILE A 8 6.04 -3.45 4.42
CA ILE A 8 5.06 -3.94 5.39
C ILE A 8 3.83 -3.02 5.31
N ALA A 9 2.66 -3.61 5.12
CA ALA A 9 1.44 -2.84 4.94
C ALA A 9 0.34 -3.24 5.93
N ALA A 10 -0.29 -2.24 6.54
CA ALA A 10 -1.45 -2.40 7.42
C ALA A 10 -2.74 -1.98 6.71
N SER A 11 -3.87 -2.62 7.00
CA SER A 11 -5.17 -2.29 6.41
C SER A 11 -5.89 -1.21 7.21
N VAL A 12 -6.55 -0.29 6.52
CA VAL A 12 -7.50 0.67 7.09
C VAL A 12 -8.73 0.81 6.18
N LEU A 13 -9.88 1.18 6.73
CA LEU A 13 -11.06 1.53 5.93
C LEU A 13 -10.83 2.85 5.18
N LEU A 14 -11.54 3.05 4.06
CA LEU A 14 -11.40 4.28 3.26
C LEU A 14 -11.60 5.55 4.08
N GLU A 15 -12.62 5.56 4.95
CA GLU A 15 -12.97 6.69 5.81
C GLU A 15 -11.91 7.02 6.87
N ASN A 16 -11.04 6.06 7.19
CA ASN A 16 -10.01 6.19 8.22
C ASN A 16 -8.66 6.66 7.65
N LEU A 17 -8.58 7.00 6.36
CA LEU A 17 -7.40 7.58 5.74
C LEU A 17 -7.76 8.90 5.08
N LYS A 18 -7.07 9.97 5.48
CA LYS A 18 -7.18 11.29 4.86
C LYS A 18 -5.80 11.78 4.46
N VAL A 19 -5.65 12.16 3.18
CA VAL A 19 -4.46 12.88 2.72
C VAL A 19 -4.56 14.31 3.23
N VAL A 20 -3.68 14.70 4.15
CA VAL A 20 -3.71 16.03 4.76
C VAL A 20 -2.99 17.08 3.90
N LYS A 21 -1.95 16.68 3.16
CA LYS A 21 -1.11 17.53 2.29
C LYS A 21 -0.47 16.70 1.18
N GLY A 22 -0.10 17.35 0.08
CA GLY A 22 0.72 16.76 -0.99
C GLY A 22 0.00 15.78 -1.91
N GLU A 23 -1.33 15.86 -2.00
CA GLU A 23 -2.14 15.01 -2.90
C GLU A 23 -1.73 15.18 -4.38
N ASP A 24 -1.44 16.42 -4.78
CA ASP A 24 -0.90 16.80 -6.09
C ASP A 24 0.51 16.26 -6.37
N ASN A 25 1.22 15.86 -5.32
CA ASN A 25 2.55 15.27 -5.37
C ASN A 25 2.53 13.72 -5.35
N LEU A 26 1.35 13.11 -5.25
CA LEU A 26 1.18 11.66 -5.38
C LEU A 26 1.04 11.25 -6.84
N THR A 27 1.69 10.16 -7.21
CA THR A 27 1.50 9.48 -8.48
C THR A 27 0.66 8.23 -8.28
N LEU A 28 -0.39 8.10 -9.09
CA LEU A 28 -1.20 6.90 -9.20
C LEU A 28 -0.57 5.92 -10.20
N TYR A 29 -0.38 4.68 -9.75
CA TYR A 29 0.00 3.56 -10.60
C TYR A 29 -1.04 2.44 -10.50
N GLN A 30 -1.53 2.01 -11.67
CA GLN A 30 -2.48 0.91 -11.83
C GLN A 30 -1.91 -0.06 -12.87
N PHE A 31 -2.19 -1.34 -12.71
CA PHE A 31 -1.76 -2.39 -13.63
C PHE A 31 -2.74 -3.57 -13.59
N ASN A 32 -2.60 -4.49 -14.53
CA ASN A 32 -3.44 -5.68 -14.66
C ASN A 32 -4.94 -5.32 -14.75
N THR A 33 -5.76 -5.66 -13.75
CA THR A 33 -7.21 -5.38 -13.74
C THR A 33 -7.56 -3.90 -13.54
N MET A 34 -6.56 -3.04 -13.32
CA MET A 34 -6.73 -1.62 -13.02
C MET A 34 -7.56 -1.34 -11.75
N THR A 35 -7.83 -2.34 -10.91
CA THR A 35 -8.67 -2.19 -9.71
C THR A 35 -7.90 -1.59 -8.55
N ALA A 36 -6.69 -2.10 -8.27
CA ALA A 36 -5.85 -1.57 -7.22
C ALA A 36 -5.26 -0.21 -7.65
N LYS A 37 -5.35 0.78 -6.76
CA LYS A 37 -4.81 2.13 -6.98
C LYS A 37 -3.60 2.33 -6.09
N HIS A 38 -2.40 2.27 -6.65
CA HIS A 38 -1.16 2.41 -5.86
C HIS A 38 -0.63 3.84 -5.90
N TYR A 39 -0.41 4.43 -4.73
CA TYR A 39 0.09 5.80 -4.60
C TYR A 39 1.52 5.83 -4.07
N PHE A 40 2.36 6.67 -4.67
CA PHE A 40 3.71 6.96 -4.20
C PHE A 40 4.05 8.43 -4.45
N CYS A 41 4.99 8.98 -3.68
CA CYS A 41 5.45 10.35 -3.84
C CYS A 41 6.28 10.50 -5.11
N LYS A 42 5.92 11.44 -6.00
CA LYS A 42 6.66 11.69 -7.25
C LYS A 42 8.06 12.26 -7.02
N THR A 43 8.29 12.89 -5.86
CA THR A 43 9.58 13.52 -5.51
C THR A 43 10.57 12.53 -4.91
N CYS A 44 10.18 11.77 -3.88
CA CYS A 44 11.09 10.87 -3.16
C CYS A 44 10.90 9.39 -3.51
N GLY A 45 9.88 9.04 -4.31
CA GLY A 45 9.60 7.66 -4.71
C GLY A 45 8.97 6.77 -3.62
N ILE A 46 8.79 7.29 -2.41
CA ILE A 46 8.24 6.51 -1.30
C ILE A 46 6.77 6.14 -1.56
N TYR A 47 6.51 4.83 -1.52
CA TYR A 47 5.16 4.28 -1.53
C TYR A 47 4.45 4.62 -0.21
N THR A 48 3.30 5.29 -0.29
CA THR A 48 2.53 5.72 0.89
C THR A 48 1.40 4.73 1.20
N HIS A 49 0.52 4.50 0.23
CA HIS A 49 -0.66 3.65 0.41
C HIS A 49 -1.20 3.13 -0.92
N HIS A 50 -2.08 2.14 -0.89
CA HIS A 50 -2.86 1.74 -2.06
C HIS A 50 -4.26 1.25 -1.72
N GLN A 51 -5.22 1.53 -2.60
CA GLN A 51 -6.54 0.92 -2.53
C GLN A 51 -6.42 -0.54 -2.96
N ARG A 52 -6.90 -1.47 -2.15
CA ARG A 52 -6.73 -2.91 -2.39
C ARG A 52 -7.62 -3.39 -3.54
N ARG A 53 -7.12 -4.34 -4.34
CA ARG A 53 -7.94 -5.07 -5.32
C ARG A 53 -8.90 -6.05 -4.65
N SER A 54 -8.44 -6.79 -3.63
CA SER A 54 -9.25 -7.79 -2.92
C SER A 54 -10.43 -7.19 -2.15
N ASN A 55 -10.29 -5.95 -1.68
CA ASN A 55 -11.36 -5.23 -1.01
C ASN A 55 -11.26 -3.72 -1.36
N PRO A 56 -12.08 -3.24 -2.31
CA PRO A 56 -12.08 -1.82 -2.69
C PRO A 56 -12.45 -0.86 -1.57
N HIS A 57 -13.01 -1.32 -0.45
CA HIS A 57 -13.33 -0.49 0.72
C HIS A 57 -12.15 -0.37 1.71
N GLN A 58 -10.96 -0.81 1.34
CA GLN A 58 -9.77 -0.73 2.17
C GLN A 58 -8.59 -0.11 1.45
N PHE A 59 -7.85 0.69 2.20
CA PHE A 59 -6.47 1.02 1.89
C PHE A 59 -5.52 0.07 2.60
N ALA A 60 -4.34 -0.12 2.02
CA ALA A 60 -3.17 -0.60 2.73
C ALA A 60 -2.15 0.54 2.83
N ILE A 61 -1.68 0.86 4.03
CA ILE A 61 -0.68 1.91 4.29
C ILE A 61 0.70 1.31 4.50
N ASN A 62 1.75 1.99 4.05
CA ASN A 62 3.13 1.64 4.39
C ASN A 62 3.40 2.00 5.85
N VAL A 63 3.63 1.01 6.70
CA VAL A 63 3.84 1.26 8.15
C VAL A 63 5.11 2.05 8.42
N ALA A 64 6.11 1.99 7.52
CA ALA A 64 7.33 2.78 7.63
C ALA A 64 7.11 4.29 7.44
N CYS A 65 5.93 4.70 6.96
CA CYS A 65 5.54 6.12 6.86
C CYS A 65 4.83 6.62 8.12
N LEU A 66 4.59 5.76 9.13
CA LEU A 66 3.93 6.15 10.37
C LEU A 66 4.96 6.70 11.36
N GLU A 67 4.62 7.83 11.97
CA GLU A 67 5.42 8.42 13.04
C GLU A 67 5.55 7.46 14.22
N GLY A 68 6.76 7.34 14.77
CA GLY A 68 7.05 6.46 15.90
C GLY A 68 7.07 4.96 15.59
N VAL A 69 6.93 4.56 14.32
CA VAL A 69 6.99 3.14 13.92
C VAL A 69 8.34 2.83 13.27
N ASN A 70 9.13 1.98 13.92
CA ASN A 70 10.30 1.35 13.31
C ASN A 70 9.88 0.02 12.65
N PRO A 71 9.83 -0.09 11.30
CA PRO A 71 9.40 -1.33 10.64
C PRO A 71 10.33 -2.53 10.92
N TYR A 72 11.57 -2.28 11.33
CA TYR A 72 12.55 -3.34 11.65
C TYR A 72 12.31 -3.97 13.02
N GLU A 73 11.50 -3.37 13.87
CA GLU A 73 11.12 -3.90 15.20
C GLU A 73 9.76 -4.63 15.16
N LEU A 74 9.09 -4.63 14.01
CA LEU A 74 7.80 -5.31 13.85
C LEU A 74 8.04 -6.80 13.61
N GLU A 75 7.96 -7.60 14.67
CA GLU A 75 7.99 -9.06 14.60
C GLU A 75 6.86 -9.70 15.44
N PRO A 76 6.21 -10.77 14.95
CA PRO A 76 6.37 -11.39 13.62
C PRO A 76 5.51 -10.70 12.53
N VAL A 77 6.03 -10.60 11.31
CA VAL A 77 5.27 -10.12 10.14
C VAL A 77 5.07 -11.26 9.14
N ARG A 78 3.82 -11.48 8.74
CA ARG A 78 3.50 -12.48 7.70
C ARG A 78 4.02 -12.03 6.35
N ILE A 79 4.85 -12.86 5.74
CA ILE A 79 5.37 -12.65 4.38
C ILE A 79 4.45 -13.38 3.39
N THR A 80 3.95 -12.65 2.38
CA THR A 80 3.28 -13.24 1.22
C THR A 80 4.28 -13.36 0.06
N ASP A 81 4.02 -14.23 -0.92
CA ASP A 81 4.92 -14.40 -2.07
C ASP A 81 5.13 -13.11 -2.88
N GLY A 82 4.18 -12.17 -2.77
CA GLY A 82 4.15 -10.88 -3.46
C GLY A 82 4.07 -10.98 -4.99
N ILE A 83 3.72 -12.16 -5.51
CA ILE A 83 3.52 -12.50 -6.92
C ILE A 83 2.02 -12.72 -7.16
N ASN A 84 1.40 -13.68 -6.46
CA ASN A 84 0.04 -14.13 -6.74
C ASN A 84 -0.96 -13.35 -5.88
N HIS A 85 -1.96 -12.75 -6.50
CA HIS A 85 -3.03 -12.09 -5.76
C HIS A 85 -4.09 -13.12 -5.36
N PRO A 86 -4.68 -13.05 -4.15
CA PRO A 86 -5.72 -14.00 -3.73
C PRO A 86 -6.90 -14.12 -4.71
N SER A 87 -7.27 -13.02 -5.38
CA SER A 87 -8.31 -12.98 -6.41
C SER A 87 -7.85 -13.42 -7.82
N ASP A 88 -6.65 -14.00 -7.98
CA ASP A 88 -6.24 -14.61 -9.26
C ASP A 88 -6.70 -16.06 -9.38
N ALA A 89 -7.00 -16.73 -8.25
CA ALA A 89 -7.45 -18.11 -8.20
C ALA A 89 -8.99 -18.26 -8.17
N SER A 90 -9.72 -17.16 -8.34
CA SER A 90 -11.19 -17.06 -8.28
C SER A 90 -11.80 -16.82 -9.64
#